data_AF-A0A1V8V6Q8-F1
#
_entry.id   AF-A0A1V8V6Q8-F1
#
_cell.length_a   1.000
_cell.length_b   1.000
_cell.length_c   1.000
_cell.angle_alpha   90.00
_cell.angle_beta   90.00
_cell.angle_gamma   90.00
#
_symmetry.space_group_name_H-M   'P 1'
#
loop_
_entity.id
_entity.type
_entity.pdbx_description
1 polymer ?
#
loop_
_entity_poly.entity_id
_entity_poly.type
_entity_poly.pdbx_seq_one_letter_code
_entity_poly.pdbx_strand_id
1 'polypeptide(L)'
;MLSSTFRQQVRTASKLSQQLQCRNFSRTAPAKKIITPNGPLRAREASPFINNKYPVIDHEYDALVVGAGGSGLRAAFGLAEAGFNTACISKLFPTRSHTVAAQGGINAALGNMHKDDWRWHMYDTVKGSDWLGDQDAIHYMTREAPASVIELENYGCPFSRTDDGKIYQRAFGGQSQDFGKGGQAYRCCAAADRTGHALLHTLYGQSLRHNTNYFIEFFAIDLIMEDGECKGVLAYN
;
A
#
# COMPACT_ATOMS: atom_id res chain seq x y z
N MET A 1 16.01 52.22 -29.09
CA MET A 1 15.03 52.43 -28.00
C MET A 1 14.13 51.22 -27.90
N LEU A 2 14.59 50.16 -27.22
CA LEU A 2 13.75 49.00 -26.90
C LEU A 2 12.87 49.40 -25.70
N SER A 3 11.55 49.42 -25.92
CA SER A 3 10.61 50.00 -24.97
C SER A 3 10.60 49.25 -23.64
N SER A 4 10.38 50.00 -22.57
CA SER A 4 10.17 49.52 -21.19
C SER A 4 9.11 48.42 -21.07
N THR A 5 8.25 48.26 -22.07
CA THR A 5 7.18 47.26 -22.18
C THR A 5 7.71 45.83 -22.28
N PHE A 6 8.87 45.60 -22.92
CA PHE A 6 9.41 44.24 -23.09
C PHE A 6 10.05 43.67 -21.81
N ARG A 7 10.60 44.55 -20.94
CA ARG A 7 11.12 44.16 -19.62
C ARG A 7 10.01 43.80 -18.62
N GLN A 8 8.78 44.26 -18.86
CA GLN A 8 7.65 43.99 -17.98
C GLN A 8 7.04 42.60 -18.26
N GLN A 9 7.03 42.15 -19.52
CA GLN A 9 6.57 40.80 -19.90
C GLN A 9 7.51 39.68 -19.44
N VAL A 10 8.83 39.91 -19.40
CA VAL A 10 9.79 38.92 -18.89
C VAL A 10 9.68 38.76 -17.36
N ARG A 11 9.24 39.80 -16.63
CA ARG A 11 9.03 39.72 -15.17
C ARG A 11 7.72 39.04 -14.80
N THR A 12 6.66 39.16 -15.60
CA THR A 12 5.39 38.45 -15.35
C THR A 12 5.46 36.96 -15.64
N ALA A 13 6.30 36.52 -16.59
CA ALA A 13 6.54 35.10 -16.83
C ALA A 13 7.19 34.38 -15.63
N SER A 14 8.00 35.07 -14.82
CA SER A 14 8.64 34.50 -13.63
C SER A 14 7.70 34.27 -12.44
N LYS A 15 6.51 34.90 -12.45
CA LYS A 15 5.50 34.73 -11.37
C LYS A 15 4.49 33.62 -11.66
N LEU A 16 4.31 33.22 -12.93
CA LEU A 16 3.50 32.05 -13.28
C LEU A 16 4.24 30.72 -13.11
N SER A 17 5.57 30.72 -12.97
CA SER A 17 6.36 29.49 -12.77
C SER A 17 6.44 29.03 -11.31
N GLN A 18 5.81 29.74 -10.35
CA GLN A 18 5.77 29.34 -8.93
C GLN A 18 4.48 28.59 -8.53
N GLN A 19 3.58 28.34 -9.47
CA GLN A 19 2.37 27.53 -9.26
C GLN A 19 2.41 26.16 -9.97
N LEU A 20 3.61 25.64 -10.24
CA LEU A 20 3.75 24.18 -10.30
C LEU A 20 3.63 23.70 -8.86
N GLN A 21 2.40 23.43 -8.44
CA GLN A 21 2.13 22.60 -7.27
C GLN A 21 2.90 21.30 -7.49
N CYS A 22 4.09 21.18 -6.89
CA CYS A 22 4.64 19.87 -6.59
C CYS A 22 3.50 19.16 -5.85
N ARG A 23 2.96 18.11 -6.47
CA ARG A 23 2.17 17.10 -5.75
C ARG A 23 3.12 16.48 -4.74
N ASN A 24 3.30 17.18 -3.62
CA ASN A 24 3.97 16.61 -2.48
C ASN A 24 3.10 15.43 -2.05
N PHE A 25 3.70 14.24 -1.96
CA PHE A 25 3.05 13.13 -1.30
C PHE A 25 2.46 13.63 0.02
N SER A 26 1.16 13.39 0.22
CA SER A 26 0.45 13.80 1.42
C SER A 26 1.22 13.30 2.65
N ARG A 27 1.89 14.21 3.35
CA ARG A 27 2.61 13.91 4.57
C ARG A 27 1.76 14.43 5.73
N THR A 28 1.10 13.52 6.43
CA THR A 28 0.49 13.84 7.72
C THR A 28 1.61 13.95 8.76
N ALA A 29 1.71 15.09 9.43
CA ALA A 29 2.52 15.19 10.64
C ALA A 29 1.79 14.43 11.76
N PRO A 30 2.49 13.65 12.61
CA PRO A 30 1.86 12.99 13.74
C PRO A 30 1.30 14.06 14.70
N ALA A 31 -0.02 14.11 14.87
CA ALA A 31 -0.68 15.06 15.77
C ALA A 31 -0.32 14.79 17.25
N LYS A 32 -0.10 13.52 17.59
CA LYS A 32 0.34 13.06 18.91
C LYS A 32 0.92 11.66 18.76
N LYS A 33 2.02 11.33 19.46
CA LYS A 33 2.54 9.96 19.56
C LYS A 33 2.13 9.40 20.91
N ILE A 34 1.24 8.42 20.93
CA ILE A 34 0.80 7.72 22.14
C ILE A 34 1.81 6.59 22.40
N ILE A 35 2.93 6.96 23.03
CA ILE A 35 3.93 5.99 23.48
C ILE A 35 3.41 5.34 24.76
N THR A 36 2.88 4.13 24.69
CA THR A 36 2.61 3.32 25.90
C THR A 36 3.86 2.51 26.26
N PRO A 37 4.51 2.80 27.41
CA PRO A 37 5.68 2.04 27.84
C PRO A 37 5.33 0.63 28.36
N ASN A 38 4.06 0.31 28.63
CA ASN A 38 3.63 -0.96 29.23
C ASN A 38 2.27 -1.45 28.69
N GLY A 39 2.29 -2.42 27.78
CA GLY A 39 1.13 -3.25 27.40
C GLY A 39 0.12 -2.63 26.42
N PRO A 40 -0.80 -3.45 25.85
CA PRO A 40 -1.85 -2.97 24.96
C PRO A 40 -2.80 -2.04 25.74
N LEU A 41 -3.17 -0.91 25.14
CA LEU A 41 -4.16 0.01 25.72
C LEU A 41 -5.48 -0.75 25.95
N ARG A 42 -5.91 -0.79 27.21
CA ARG A 42 -7.22 -1.33 27.57
C ARG A 42 -8.30 -0.39 27.06
N ALA A 43 -9.31 -0.95 26.42
CA ALA A 43 -10.53 -0.28 26.02
C ALA A 43 -11.11 0.53 27.20
N ARG A 44 -11.59 1.74 26.94
CA ARG A 44 -12.32 2.54 27.94
C ARG A 44 -13.77 2.61 27.52
N GLU A 45 -14.68 2.48 28.50
CA GLU A 45 -16.07 2.79 28.24
C GLU A 45 -16.19 4.28 27.91
N ALA A 46 -16.89 4.61 26.82
CA ALA A 46 -17.08 5.99 26.41
C ALA A 46 -17.86 6.75 27.49
N SER A 47 -17.62 8.06 27.62
CA SER A 47 -18.38 8.88 28.57
C SER A 47 -19.89 8.79 28.26
N PRO A 48 -20.79 8.71 29.28
CA PRO A 48 -22.20 8.32 29.10
C PRO A 48 -23.13 9.34 28.41
N PHE A 49 -22.62 10.20 27.52
CA PHE A 49 -23.38 11.37 27.04
C PHE A 49 -24.04 11.25 25.66
N ILE A 50 -24.04 10.08 25.01
CA ILE A 50 -24.76 9.88 23.74
C ILE A 50 -25.81 8.78 23.91
N ASN A 51 -26.85 9.07 24.72
CA ASN A 51 -28.08 8.28 24.83
C ASN A 51 -27.88 6.81 25.29
N ASN A 52 -28.38 6.47 26.49
CA ASN A 52 -28.21 5.20 27.21
C ASN A 52 -28.70 3.90 26.52
N LYS A 53 -28.96 3.91 25.21
CA LYS A 53 -29.55 2.80 24.46
C LYS A 53 -28.52 1.80 23.92
N TYR A 54 -27.28 2.23 23.68
CA TYR A 54 -26.20 1.37 23.17
C TYR A 54 -24.88 1.67 23.90
N PRO A 55 -24.16 0.65 24.42
CA PRO A 55 -22.84 0.87 24.99
C PRO A 55 -21.85 1.25 23.87
N VAL A 56 -21.11 2.33 24.08
CA VAL A 56 -20.04 2.77 23.18
C VAL A 56 -18.70 2.54 23.89
N ILE A 57 -17.76 1.91 23.20
CA ILE A 57 -16.42 1.61 23.72
C ILE A 57 -15.41 2.42 22.93
N ASP A 58 -14.70 3.30 23.62
CA ASP A 58 -13.67 4.14 23.03
C ASP A 58 -12.30 3.45 23.11
N HIS A 59 -11.58 3.52 21.99
CA HIS A 59 -10.22 3.04 21.87
C HIS A 59 -9.34 4.14 21.26
N GLU A 60 -8.12 4.29 21.79
CA GLU A 60 -7.12 5.22 21.27
C GLU A 60 -5.92 4.44 20.71
N TYR A 61 -5.46 4.81 19.53
CA TYR A 61 -4.34 4.21 18.80
C TYR A 61 -3.54 5.30 18.06
N ASP A 62 -2.28 5.03 17.74
CA ASP A 62 -1.50 5.93 16.90
C ASP A 62 -1.95 5.88 15.43
N ALA A 63 -2.35 4.68 14.98
CA ALA A 63 -2.80 4.44 13.62
C ALA A 63 -3.88 3.36 13.58
N LEU A 64 -4.84 3.55 12.68
CA LEU A 64 -5.91 2.59 12.38
C LEU A 64 -5.78 2.12 10.94
N VAL A 65 -5.83 0.81 10.73
CA VAL A 65 -5.89 0.18 9.40
C VAL A 65 -7.24 -0.50 9.25
N VAL A 66 -8.04 -0.05 8.30
CA VAL A 66 -9.34 -0.64 7.98
C VAL A 66 -9.20 -1.59 6.79
N GLY A 67 -9.33 -2.89 7.07
CA GLY A 67 -9.15 -4.00 6.14
C GLY A 67 -7.90 -4.82 6.44
N ALA A 68 -8.03 -6.15 6.41
CA ALA A 68 -6.93 -7.11 6.62
C ALA A 68 -6.66 -7.99 5.39
N GLY A 69 -6.76 -7.39 4.19
CA GLY A 69 -6.23 -7.98 2.95
C GLY A 69 -4.72 -7.81 2.83
N GLY A 70 -4.15 -8.09 1.66
CA GLY A 70 -2.69 -7.98 1.46
C GLY A 70 -2.13 -6.60 1.79
N SER A 71 -2.77 -5.53 1.32
CA SER A 71 -2.37 -4.15 1.61
C SER A 71 -2.50 -3.80 3.10
N GLY A 72 -3.65 -4.13 3.69
CA GLY A 72 -3.96 -3.83 5.09
C GLY A 72 -3.02 -4.54 6.06
N LEU A 73 -2.76 -5.83 5.85
CA LEU A 73 -1.79 -6.57 6.67
C LEU A 73 -0.38 -5.97 6.54
N ARG A 74 0.10 -5.72 5.31
CA ARG A 74 1.44 -5.14 5.09
C ARG A 74 1.59 -3.76 5.74
N ALA A 75 0.54 -2.94 5.69
CA ALA A 75 0.52 -1.63 6.34
C ALA A 75 0.49 -1.76 7.87
N ALA A 76 -0.39 -2.62 8.42
CA ALA A 76 -0.59 -2.74 9.86
C ALA A 76 0.69 -3.22 10.59
N PHE A 77 1.32 -4.30 10.12
CA PHE A 77 2.56 -4.74 10.75
C PHE A 77 3.75 -3.85 10.41
N GLY A 78 3.75 -3.16 9.27
CA GLY A 78 4.79 -2.17 8.95
C GLY A 78 4.75 -0.95 9.89
N LEU A 79 3.55 -0.51 10.28
CA LEU A 79 3.37 0.52 11.32
C LEU A 79 3.80 -0.01 12.69
N ALA A 80 3.43 -1.24 13.04
CA ALA A 80 3.85 -1.87 14.29
C ALA A 80 5.37 -2.07 14.37
N GLU A 81 6.02 -2.47 13.27
CA GLU A 81 7.48 -2.59 13.14
C GLU A 81 8.18 -1.23 13.32
N ALA A 82 7.57 -0.16 12.82
CA ALA A 82 8.04 1.21 13.04
C ALA A 82 7.75 1.76 14.46
N GLY A 83 7.13 0.96 15.33
CA GLY A 83 6.87 1.30 16.74
C GLY A 83 5.60 2.11 16.99
N PHE A 84 4.64 2.12 16.05
CA PHE A 84 3.32 2.73 16.26
C PHE A 84 2.35 1.72 16.88
N ASN A 85 1.60 2.15 17.90
CA ASN A 85 0.51 1.36 18.44
C ASN A 85 -0.65 1.33 17.42
N THR A 86 -0.80 0.19 16.75
CA THR A 86 -1.63 0.07 15.54
C THR A 86 -2.78 -0.90 15.76
N ALA A 87 -4.00 -0.49 15.40
CA ALA A 87 -5.15 -1.37 15.31
C ALA A 87 -5.46 -1.74 13.85
N CYS A 88 -5.78 -3.00 13.61
CA CYS A 88 -6.26 -3.51 12.33
C CYS A 88 -7.71 -3.98 12.49
N ILE A 89 -8.64 -3.29 11.85
CA ILE A 89 -10.08 -3.56 11.89
C ILE A 89 -10.45 -4.30 10.60
N SER A 90 -11.10 -5.45 10.71
CA SER A 90 -11.50 -6.22 9.53
C SER A 90 -12.86 -6.86 9.72
N LYS A 91 -13.76 -6.67 8.74
CA LYS A 91 -15.09 -7.30 8.73
C LYS A 91 -15.05 -8.83 8.50
N LEU A 92 -13.89 -9.38 8.14
CA LEU A 92 -13.67 -10.81 7.95
C LEU A 92 -12.45 -11.24 8.78
N PHE A 93 -12.37 -12.54 9.10
CA PHE A 93 -11.09 -13.13 9.45
C PHE A 93 -10.04 -12.86 8.34
N PRO A 94 -8.81 -12.39 8.65
CA PRO A 94 -7.88 -11.85 7.65
C PRO A 94 -7.66 -12.70 6.41
N THR A 95 -7.48 -14.02 6.57
CA THR A 95 -7.23 -14.94 5.44
C THR A 95 -8.45 -15.24 4.57
N ARG A 96 -9.62 -14.68 4.91
CA ARG A 96 -10.85 -14.71 4.09
C ARG A 96 -10.99 -13.47 3.19
N SER A 97 -10.07 -12.52 3.28
CA SER A 97 -10.02 -11.35 2.40
C SER A 97 -9.83 -11.77 0.93
N HIS A 98 -10.40 -11.01 -0.01
CA HIS A 98 -10.41 -11.39 -1.43
C HIS A 98 -9.02 -11.52 -2.08
N THR A 99 -7.97 -10.94 -1.48
CA THR A 99 -6.57 -11.22 -1.84
C THR A 99 -6.28 -12.72 -1.94
N VAL A 100 -6.92 -13.57 -1.12
CA VAL A 100 -6.74 -15.04 -1.13
C VAL A 100 -7.09 -15.67 -2.49
N ALA A 101 -8.00 -15.05 -3.24
CA ALA A 101 -8.50 -15.57 -4.51
C ALA A 101 -7.64 -15.16 -5.71
N ALA A 102 -6.63 -14.31 -5.53
CA ALA A 102 -5.74 -13.93 -6.62
C ALA A 102 -4.91 -15.15 -7.08
N GLN A 103 -4.79 -15.32 -8.40
CA GLN A 103 -4.15 -16.51 -8.99
C GLN A 103 -2.84 -16.15 -9.69
N GLY A 104 -2.95 -15.29 -10.71
CA GLY A 104 -1.94 -15.04 -11.74
C GLY A 104 -0.55 -14.65 -11.25
N GLY A 105 -0.41 -13.88 -10.18
CA GLY A 105 0.91 -13.56 -9.63
C GLY A 105 1.09 -12.09 -9.30
N ILE A 106 2.35 -11.70 -9.10
CA ILE A 106 2.78 -10.34 -8.79
C ILE A 106 3.95 -9.95 -9.71
N ASN A 107 3.87 -8.78 -10.33
CA ASN A 107 4.86 -8.34 -11.30
C ASN A 107 6.08 -7.72 -10.60
N ALA A 108 7.28 -8.18 -10.96
CA ALA A 108 8.53 -7.55 -10.57
C ALA A 108 9.60 -7.83 -11.62
N ALA A 109 10.35 -6.81 -12.02
CA ALA A 109 11.46 -6.94 -12.96
C ALA A 109 12.71 -7.55 -12.28
N LEU A 110 12.60 -8.79 -11.81
CA LEU A 110 13.70 -9.55 -11.18
C LEU A 110 14.74 -10.03 -12.19
N GLY A 111 14.32 -10.23 -13.43
CA GLY A 111 15.19 -10.71 -14.50
C GLY A 111 15.60 -12.19 -14.37
N ASN A 112 14.75 -13.02 -13.77
CA ASN A 112 15.08 -14.44 -13.53
C ASN A 112 14.90 -15.31 -14.77
N MET A 113 14.00 -14.94 -15.69
CA MET A 113 13.72 -15.69 -16.92
C MET A 113 14.42 -15.13 -18.16
N HIS A 114 14.68 -13.83 -18.16
CA HIS A 114 15.43 -13.08 -19.17
C HIS A 114 15.90 -11.78 -18.54
N LYS A 115 16.83 -11.06 -19.19
CA LYS A 115 17.18 -9.70 -18.76
C LYS A 115 15.91 -8.83 -18.75
N ASP A 116 15.61 -8.20 -17.63
CA ASP A 116 14.46 -7.31 -17.51
C ASP A 116 14.88 -5.96 -16.90
N ASP A 117 14.01 -4.97 -17.00
CA ASP A 117 14.24 -3.63 -16.49
C ASP A 117 12.93 -3.07 -15.91
N TRP A 118 12.97 -2.51 -14.71
CA TRP A 118 11.79 -1.91 -14.09
C TRP A 118 11.21 -0.76 -14.94
N ARG A 119 12.04 -0.10 -15.78
CA ARG A 119 11.59 0.94 -16.71
C ARG A 119 10.74 0.38 -17.85
N TRP A 120 10.95 -0.89 -18.24
CA TRP A 120 10.08 -1.57 -19.21
C TRP A 120 8.74 -1.91 -18.58
N HIS A 121 8.75 -2.36 -17.32
CA HIS A 121 7.52 -2.54 -16.53
C HIS A 121 6.76 -1.21 -16.40
N MET A 122 7.44 -0.10 -16.09
CA MET A 122 6.86 1.24 -16.05
C MET A 122 6.19 1.61 -17.39
N TYR A 123 6.89 1.42 -18.51
CA TYR A 123 6.34 1.70 -19.83
C TYR A 123 5.06 0.91 -20.11
N ASP A 124 5.07 -0.41 -19.83
CA ASP A 124 3.91 -1.27 -20.01
C ASP A 124 2.74 -0.81 -19.13
N THR A 125 3.01 -0.39 -17.88
CA THR A 125 1.97 0.12 -16.97
C THR A 125 1.41 1.47 -17.43
N VAL A 126 2.25 2.42 -17.87
CA VAL A 126 1.79 3.72 -18.38
C VAL A 126 0.94 3.52 -19.62
N LYS A 127 1.42 2.73 -20.59
CA LYS A 127 0.67 2.39 -21.79
C LYS A 127 -0.64 1.65 -21.46
N GLY A 128 -0.58 0.67 -20.55
CA GLY A 128 -1.74 -0.13 -20.13
C GLY A 128 -2.79 0.67 -19.37
N SER A 129 -2.38 1.76 -18.70
CA SER A 129 -3.29 2.73 -18.07
C SER A 129 -3.93 3.71 -19.07
N ASP A 130 -3.62 3.57 -20.37
CA ASP A 130 -4.03 4.48 -21.44
C ASP A 130 -3.69 5.94 -21.11
N TRP A 131 -2.47 6.15 -20.58
CA TRP A 131 -1.94 7.46 -20.13
C TRP A 131 -2.75 8.19 -19.06
N LEU A 132 -3.79 7.56 -18.49
CA LEU A 132 -4.57 8.13 -17.38
C LEU A 132 -3.88 7.92 -16.02
N GLY A 133 -2.93 6.99 -15.93
CA GLY A 133 -2.21 6.71 -14.69
C GLY A 133 -1.18 7.79 -14.34
N ASP A 134 -1.16 8.18 -13.06
CA ASP A 134 -0.16 9.10 -12.52
C ASP A 134 1.25 8.47 -12.58
N GLN A 135 2.12 9.03 -13.42
CA GLN A 135 3.39 8.38 -13.75
C GLN A 135 4.41 8.40 -12.61
N ASP A 136 4.29 9.33 -11.65
CA ASP A 136 5.09 9.35 -10.43
C ASP A 136 4.78 8.15 -9.52
N ALA A 137 3.49 7.83 -9.34
CA ALA A 137 3.05 6.65 -8.62
C ALA A 137 3.46 5.35 -9.34
N ILE A 138 3.29 5.30 -10.67
CA ILE A 138 3.70 4.13 -11.48
C ILE A 138 5.21 3.92 -11.42
N HIS A 139 6.01 5.00 -11.51
CA HIS A 139 7.46 4.93 -11.33
C HIS A 139 7.81 4.32 -9.98
N TYR A 140 7.26 4.85 -8.88
CA TYR A 140 7.51 4.30 -7.54
C TYR A 140 7.15 2.81 -7.48
N MET A 141 5.93 2.45 -7.87
CA MET A 141 5.44 1.08 -7.84
C MET A 141 6.35 0.11 -8.60
N THR A 142 6.72 0.45 -9.84
CA THR A 142 7.48 -0.46 -10.71
C THR A 142 8.95 -0.57 -10.32
N ARG A 143 9.54 0.51 -9.79
CA ARG A 143 10.92 0.52 -9.28
C ARG A 143 11.05 -0.24 -7.96
N GLU A 144 10.09 -0.12 -7.04
CA GLU A 144 10.12 -0.80 -5.74
C GLU A 144 9.70 -2.28 -5.84
N ALA A 145 8.99 -2.68 -6.90
CA ALA A 145 8.48 -4.04 -7.07
C ALA A 145 9.50 -5.17 -6.86
N PRO A 146 10.74 -5.11 -7.39
CA PRO A 146 11.77 -6.13 -7.10
C PRO A 146 12.05 -6.30 -5.60
N ALA A 147 12.25 -5.20 -4.88
CA ALA A 147 12.53 -5.24 -3.44
C ALA A 147 11.33 -5.77 -2.65
N SER A 148 10.11 -5.35 -3.00
CA SER A 148 8.89 -5.83 -2.34
C SER A 148 8.64 -7.33 -2.56
N VAL A 149 8.93 -7.86 -3.75
CA VAL A 149 8.78 -9.30 -4.02
C VAL A 149 9.85 -10.12 -3.29
N ILE A 150 11.09 -9.62 -3.22
CA ILE A 150 12.16 -10.26 -2.44
C ILE A 150 11.83 -10.25 -0.94
N GLU A 151 11.26 -9.15 -0.42
CA GLU A 151 10.77 -9.08 0.96
C GLU A 151 9.74 -10.19 1.26
N LEU A 152 8.78 -10.39 0.36
CA LEU A 152 7.77 -11.45 0.49
C LEU A 152 8.40 -12.86 0.46
N GLU A 153 9.41 -13.07 -0.38
CA GLU A 153 10.14 -14.34 -0.43
C GLU A 153 10.92 -14.60 0.87
N ASN A 154 11.58 -13.58 1.41
CA ASN A 154 12.27 -13.63 2.70
C ASN A 154 11.32 -13.86 3.89
N TYR A 155 10.07 -13.42 3.78
CA TYR A 155 9.00 -13.77 4.72
C TYR A 155 8.53 -15.23 4.62
N GLY A 156 9.02 -15.98 3.64
CA GLY A 156 8.67 -17.38 3.40
C GLY A 156 7.52 -17.57 2.42
N CYS A 157 7.22 -16.59 1.55
CA CYS A 157 6.24 -16.80 0.48
C CYS A 157 6.71 -17.93 -0.46
N PRO A 158 5.93 -19.01 -0.62
CA PRO A 158 6.34 -20.19 -1.38
C PRO A 158 6.18 -19.98 -2.90
N PHE A 159 6.96 -19.06 -3.47
CA PHE A 159 7.03 -18.90 -4.92
C PHE A 159 7.52 -20.19 -5.59
N SER A 160 6.96 -20.49 -6.76
CA SER A 160 7.48 -21.53 -7.66
C SER A 160 8.91 -21.19 -8.05
N ARG A 161 9.70 -22.21 -8.40
CA ARG A 161 11.14 -22.06 -8.63
C ARG A 161 11.52 -22.39 -10.06
N THR A 162 12.56 -21.72 -10.53
CA THR A 162 13.34 -22.12 -11.72
C THR A 162 14.33 -23.23 -11.36
N ASP A 163 14.95 -23.86 -12.36
CA ASP A 163 15.95 -24.92 -12.15
C ASP A 163 17.19 -24.45 -11.36
N ASP A 164 17.52 -23.15 -11.43
CA ASP A 164 18.59 -22.52 -10.67
C ASP A 164 18.15 -21.99 -9.29
N GLY A 165 16.93 -22.32 -8.85
CA GLY A 165 16.42 -22.03 -7.50
C GLY A 165 15.87 -20.60 -7.29
N LYS A 166 15.82 -19.78 -8.33
CA LYS A 166 15.24 -18.42 -8.27
C LYS A 166 13.72 -18.46 -8.34
N ILE A 167 13.08 -17.33 -8.10
CA ILE A 167 11.62 -17.18 -8.26
C ILE A 167 11.24 -17.35 -9.73
N TYR A 168 10.37 -18.32 -10.02
CA TYR A 168 9.76 -18.52 -11.33
C TYR A 168 8.88 -17.32 -11.73
N GLN A 169 9.02 -16.90 -12.98
CA GLN A 169 8.21 -15.84 -13.57
C GLN A 169 7.54 -16.34 -14.86
N ARG A 170 6.26 -16.02 -15.04
CA ARG A 170 5.50 -16.36 -16.26
C ARG A 170 5.19 -15.13 -17.09
N ALA A 171 4.84 -15.39 -18.36
CA ALA A 171 4.24 -14.39 -19.22
C ALA A 171 2.86 -13.97 -18.67
N PHE A 172 2.52 -12.69 -18.88
CA PHE A 172 1.20 -12.15 -18.60
C PHE A 172 0.84 -11.12 -19.66
N GLY A 173 -0.46 -10.82 -19.80
CA GLY A 173 -0.96 -9.90 -20.81
C GLY A 173 -0.36 -8.49 -20.67
N GLY A 174 -0.04 -7.87 -21.81
CA GLY A 174 0.44 -6.49 -21.86
C GLY A 174 1.88 -6.27 -21.35
N GLN A 175 2.67 -7.33 -21.21
CA GLN A 175 4.05 -7.25 -20.73
C GLN A 175 5.06 -7.41 -21.87
N SER A 176 5.91 -6.42 -22.06
CA SER A 176 6.88 -6.37 -23.15
C SER A 176 8.31 -6.08 -22.68
N GLN A 177 9.27 -6.45 -23.52
CA GLN A 177 10.68 -6.06 -23.35
C GLN A 177 10.97 -4.81 -24.19
N ASP A 178 12.05 -4.10 -23.85
CA ASP A 178 12.58 -2.94 -24.59
C ASP A 178 11.51 -1.94 -25.04
N PHE A 179 10.73 -1.42 -24.08
CA PHE A 179 9.68 -0.42 -24.31
C PHE A 179 8.69 -0.80 -25.43
N GLY A 180 8.23 -2.06 -25.45
CA GLY A 180 7.25 -2.53 -26.44
C GLY A 180 7.84 -3.17 -27.69
N LYS A 181 9.17 -3.21 -27.84
CA LYS A 181 9.85 -3.62 -29.08
C LYS A 181 10.51 -4.99 -29.01
N GLY A 182 10.77 -5.48 -27.80
CA GLY A 182 11.52 -6.73 -27.57
C GLY A 182 10.67 -8.00 -27.42
N GLY A 183 9.38 -7.95 -27.78
CA GLY A 183 8.46 -9.08 -27.64
C GLY A 183 7.96 -9.30 -26.20
N GLN A 184 7.42 -10.49 -25.93
CA GLN A 184 6.79 -10.85 -24.65
C GLN A 184 7.81 -10.88 -23.49
N ALA A 185 7.45 -10.28 -22.37
CA ALA A 185 8.21 -10.39 -21.12
C ALA A 185 7.63 -11.44 -20.16
N TYR A 186 8.46 -11.93 -19.26
CA TYR A 186 8.18 -12.94 -18.24
C TYR A 186 8.55 -12.36 -16.87
N ARG A 187 7.66 -11.53 -16.32
CA ARG A 187 7.93 -10.83 -15.05
C ARG A 187 6.87 -11.04 -13.97
N CYS A 188 5.87 -11.86 -14.24
CA CYS A 188 4.83 -12.20 -13.29
C CYS A 188 5.30 -13.35 -12.38
N CYS A 189 5.77 -13.02 -11.18
CA CYS A 189 6.21 -13.97 -10.16
C CYS A 189 5.00 -14.75 -9.63
N ALA A 190 5.10 -16.06 -9.55
CA ALA A 190 3.94 -16.91 -9.26
C ALA A 190 4.24 -18.01 -8.23
N ALA A 191 3.24 -18.34 -7.42
CA ALA A 191 3.18 -19.58 -6.66
C ALA A 191 2.10 -20.47 -7.29
N ALA A 192 2.52 -21.25 -8.30
CA ALA A 192 1.62 -21.96 -9.21
C ALA A 192 0.50 -21.03 -9.72
N ASP A 193 -0.76 -21.35 -9.48
CA ASP A 193 -1.96 -20.58 -9.79
C ASP A 193 -2.69 -20.08 -8.53
N ARG A 194 -2.00 -20.04 -7.38
CA ARG A 194 -2.57 -19.68 -6.08
C ARG A 194 -1.75 -18.59 -5.36
N THR A 195 -1.22 -17.64 -6.14
CA THR A 195 -0.29 -16.63 -5.60
C THR A 195 -0.93 -15.77 -4.51
N GLY A 196 -2.21 -15.42 -4.65
CA GLY A 196 -2.96 -14.68 -3.64
C GLY A 196 -3.11 -15.43 -2.32
N HIS A 197 -3.37 -16.73 -2.39
CA HIS A 197 -3.42 -17.60 -1.20
C HIS A 197 -2.06 -17.63 -0.50
N ALA A 198 -0.98 -17.88 -1.25
CA ALA A 198 0.37 -17.89 -0.72
C ALA A 198 0.72 -16.55 -0.05
N LEU A 199 0.52 -15.43 -0.75
CA LEU A 199 0.80 -14.08 -0.24
C LEU A 199 0.02 -13.75 1.02
N LEU A 200 -1.29 -13.99 1.03
CA LEU A 200 -2.12 -13.59 2.15
C LEU A 200 -1.80 -14.39 3.42
N HIS A 201 -1.56 -15.70 3.28
CA HIS A 201 -1.16 -16.54 4.42
C HIS A 201 0.24 -16.18 4.93
N THR A 202 1.19 -15.88 4.05
CA THR A 202 2.52 -15.39 4.44
C THR A 202 2.42 -14.08 5.20
N LEU A 203 1.70 -13.09 4.69
CA LEU A 203 1.53 -11.79 5.35
C LEU A 203 0.79 -11.91 6.68
N TYR A 204 -0.25 -12.74 6.76
CA TYR A 204 -0.93 -12.99 8.02
C TYR A 204 0.01 -13.64 9.03
N GLY A 205 0.75 -14.68 8.63
CA GLY A 205 1.75 -15.33 9.49
C GLY A 205 2.84 -14.38 9.98
N GLN A 206 3.34 -13.48 9.12
CA GLN A 206 4.29 -12.45 9.52
C GLN A 206 3.67 -11.46 10.50
N SER A 207 2.43 -11.03 10.26
CA SER A 207 1.77 -10.06 11.13
C SER A 207 1.63 -10.51 12.58
N LEU A 208 1.53 -11.83 12.82
CA LEU A 208 1.49 -12.43 14.16
C LEU A 208 2.80 -12.27 14.96
N ARG A 209 3.90 -11.91 14.30
CA ARG A 209 5.19 -11.61 14.95
C ARG A 209 5.26 -10.19 15.51
N HIS A 210 4.32 -9.33 15.14
CA HIS A 210 4.31 -7.92 15.50
C HIS A 210 3.14 -7.60 16.43
N ASN A 211 3.28 -6.53 17.20
CA ASN A 211 2.27 -6.11 18.18
C ASN A 211 1.15 -5.27 17.54
N THR A 212 0.45 -5.85 16.56
CA THR A 212 -0.75 -5.26 15.94
C THR A 212 -2.00 -5.75 16.67
N ASN A 213 -2.87 -4.84 17.09
CA ASN A 213 -4.13 -5.21 17.74
C ASN A 213 -5.23 -5.46 16.70
N TYR A 214 -5.76 -6.67 16.66
CA TYR A 214 -6.77 -7.06 15.67
C TYR A 214 -8.19 -6.98 16.23
N PHE A 215 -9.05 -6.26 15.51
CA PHE A 215 -10.50 -6.26 15.68
C PHE A 215 -11.11 -7.03 14.53
N ILE A 216 -11.22 -8.35 14.73
CA ILE A 216 -11.69 -9.30 13.72
C ILE A 216 -13.21 -9.38 13.75
N GLU A 217 -13.82 -9.40 12.58
CA GLU A 217 -15.26 -9.39 12.36
C GLU A 217 -15.96 -8.09 12.83
N PHE A 218 -15.20 -7.00 12.94
CA PHE A 218 -15.74 -5.66 13.16
C PHE A 218 -16.05 -4.97 11.84
N PHE A 219 -17.26 -4.44 11.72
CA PHE A 219 -17.73 -3.69 10.56
C PHE A 219 -17.54 -2.19 10.77
N ALA A 220 -16.56 -1.58 10.09
CA ALA A 220 -16.40 -0.13 10.08
C ALA A 220 -17.62 0.53 9.39
N ILE A 221 -18.26 1.48 10.07
CA ILE A 221 -19.48 2.15 9.62
C ILE A 221 -19.14 3.48 8.96
N ASP A 222 -18.39 4.34 9.66
CA ASP A 222 -18.11 5.70 9.19
C ASP A 222 -16.77 6.22 9.73
N LEU A 223 -16.24 7.24 9.07
CA LEU A 223 -15.08 8.01 9.53
C LEU A 223 -15.51 9.04 10.57
N ILE A 224 -14.69 9.24 11.59
CA ILE A 224 -14.85 10.32 12.54
C ILE A 224 -14.09 11.53 12.00
N MET A 225 -14.82 12.55 11.55
CA MET A 225 -14.26 13.74 10.91
C MET A 225 -14.39 14.96 11.82
N GLU A 226 -13.31 15.72 11.98
CA GLU A 226 -13.27 16.98 12.75
C GLU A 226 -12.43 17.99 11.99
N ASP A 227 -12.97 19.18 11.71
CA ASP A 227 -12.29 20.27 10.99
C ASP A 227 -11.65 19.86 9.64
N GLY A 228 -12.28 18.92 8.94
CA GLY A 228 -11.79 18.37 7.66
C GLY A 228 -10.70 17.30 7.81
N GLU A 229 -10.34 16.92 9.03
CA GLU A 229 -9.37 15.86 9.33
C GLU A 229 -10.06 14.59 9.80
N CYS A 230 -9.56 13.44 9.36
CA CYS A 230 -9.99 12.14 9.87
C CYS A 230 -9.30 11.85 11.22
N LYS A 231 -10.08 11.62 12.26
CA LYS A 231 -9.62 11.35 13.63
C LYS A 231 -9.84 9.90 14.08
N GLY A 232 -10.55 9.10 13.29
CA GLY A 232 -10.81 7.70 13.63
C GLY A 232 -11.92 7.08 12.81
N VAL A 233 -12.46 5.95 13.30
CA VAL A 233 -13.61 5.26 12.70
C VAL A 233 -14.57 4.79 13.78
N LEU A 234 -15.86 4.80 13.45
CA LEU A 234 -16.88 4.08 14.21
C LEU A 234 -17.02 2.67 13.64
N ALA A 235 -17.02 1.66 14.50
CA ALA A 235 -17.19 0.26 14.08
C ALA A 235 -18.25 -0.46 14.92
N TYR A 236 -18.93 -1.40 14.28
CA TYR A 236 -19.88 -2.32 14.90
C TYR A 236 -19.22 -3.68 15.08
N ASN A 237 -19.37 -4.25 16.27
CA ASN A 237 -19.01 -5.63 16.57
C ASN A 237 -20.24 -6.52 16.40
#